data_AF-A0A3D4NGB7-F1
#
_entry.id   AF-A0A3D4NGB7-F1
#
_cell.length_a   1.000
_cell.length_b   1.000
_cell.length_c   1.000
_cell.angle_alpha   90.00
_cell.angle_beta   90.00
_cell.angle_gamma   90.00
#
_symmetry.space_group_name_H-M   'P 1'
#
loop_
_entity.id
_entity.type
_entity.pdbx_description
1 polymer ?
#
loop_
_entity_poly.entity_id
_entity_poly.type
_entity_poly.pdbx_seq_one_letter_code
_entity_poly.pdbx_strand_id
1 'polypeptide(L)'
;TLGGDGKQSVFLRESDYVSNMLNSRFGAFGQIRLVNHRDHLVDRPMATRENLRRAALTLAGRSGPEDLIFIYLTSHGTSEHELVLDQPRMELSDLPADELAAVLAPLKNRDKIIVISSCYSGGFIPALKDERTLIMTASRADRVSFGCSEEANFTYFGDALFAQALNQTDDLEQAFKLARATVAERELADSFEASEPQIWAPKTVLSHWQLLRKQQARKALQSVFISSKDAKSN
;
A
#
# COMPACT_ATOMS: atom_id res chain seq x y z
N THR A 1 -5.72 2.52 -3.06
CA THR A 1 -5.00 1.28 -3.41
C THR A 1 -5.08 1.07 -4.91
N LEU A 2 -4.11 0.36 -5.49
CA LEU A 2 -4.04 0.07 -6.91
C LEU A 2 -3.70 -1.40 -7.13
N GLY A 3 -4.52 -2.10 -7.93
CA GLY A 3 -4.24 -3.46 -8.45
C GLY A 3 -4.01 -3.39 -9.96
N GLY A 4 -2.79 -3.66 -10.42
CA GLY A 4 -2.34 -3.27 -11.77
C GLY A 4 -2.61 -4.28 -12.88
N ASP A 5 -2.54 -5.59 -12.62
CA ASP A 5 -2.72 -6.63 -13.64
C ASP A 5 -4.12 -7.25 -13.55
N GLY A 6 -4.86 -7.16 -14.66
CA GLY A 6 -6.24 -7.65 -14.78
C GLY A 6 -6.42 -9.09 -15.23
N LYS A 7 -5.34 -9.85 -15.45
CA LYS A 7 -5.34 -11.30 -15.71
C LYS A 7 -5.44 -12.09 -14.42
N GLN A 8 -4.92 -11.55 -13.30
CA GLN A 8 -4.88 -12.25 -12.01
C GLN A 8 -5.69 -11.57 -10.91
N SER A 9 -6.56 -12.34 -10.27
CA SER A 9 -7.48 -11.89 -9.22
C SER A 9 -6.78 -11.54 -7.90
N VAL A 10 -5.53 -11.97 -7.69
CA VAL A 10 -4.78 -11.69 -6.45
C VAL A 10 -4.61 -10.20 -6.21
N PHE A 11 -4.34 -9.41 -7.26
CA PHE A 11 -4.13 -7.97 -7.14
C PHE A 11 -5.42 -7.21 -6.80
N LEU A 12 -6.56 -7.64 -7.35
CA LEU A 12 -7.89 -7.16 -6.95
C LEU A 12 -8.16 -7.45 -5.47
N ARG A 13 -8.03 -8.72 -5.06
CA ARG A 13 -8.32 -9.17 -3.69
C ARG A 13 -7.46 -8.44 -2.67
N GLU A 14 -6.17 -8.32 -2.96
CA GLU A 14 -5.21 -7.67 -2.09
C GLU A 14 -5.48 -6.15 -1.97
N SER A 15 -5.77 -5.48 -3.09
CA SER A 15 -6.17 -4.07 -3.11
C SER A 15 -7.44 -3.81 -2.26
N ASP A 16 -8.45 -4.67 -2.39
CA ASP A 16 -9.69 -4.59 -1.61
C ASP A 16 -9.45 -4.86 -0.12
N TYR A 17 -8.69 -5.90 0.22
CA TYR A 17 -8.35 -6.20 1.61
C TYR A 17 -7.61 -5.05 2.27
N VAL A 18 -6.52 -4.57 1.66
CA VAL A 18 -5.67 -3.52 2.25
C VAL A 18 -6.49 -2.26 2.46
N SER A 19 -7.35 -1.90 1.51
CA SER A 19 -8.25 -0.77 1.70
C SER A 19 -9.23 -1.02 2.87
N ASN A 20 -9.86 -2.17 2.96
CA ASN A 20 -10.79 -2.48 4.05
C ASN A 20 -10.08 -2.45 5.42
N MET A 21 -8.87 -3.02 5.52
CA MET A 21 -8.07 -3.02 6.74
C MET A 21 -7.65 -1.60 7.16
N LEU A 22 -7.18 -0.77 6.21
CA LEU A 22 -6.85 0.64 6.48
C LEU A 22 -8.07 1.40 7.03
N ASN A 23 -9.27 1.13 6.51
CA ASN A 23 -10.50 1.75 7.01
C ASN A 23 -10.86 1.25 8.41
N SER A 24 -10.95 -0.07 8.60
CA SER A 24 -11.46 -0.66 9.84
C SER A 24 -10.48 -0.51 11.01
N ARG A 25 -9.18 -0.77 10.78
CA ARG A 25 -8.15 -0.74 11.82
C ARG A 25 -7.59 0.65 12.05
N PHE A 26 -7.31 1.37 10.96
CA PHE A 26 -6.60 2.65 11.04
C PHE A 26 -7.52 3.87 10.83
N GLY A 27 -8.83 3.65 10.67
CA GLY A 27 -9.81 4.73 10.51
C GLY A 27 -9.65 5.53 9.23
N ALA A 28 -9.00 4.96 8.21
CA ALA A 28 -8.79 5.66 6.94
C ALA A 28 -10.13 5.95 6.26
N PHE A 29 -10.28 7.16 5.73
CA PHE A 29 -11.44 7.60 4.96
C PHE A 29 -10.99 8.20 3.63
N GLY A 30 -11.94 8.53 2.74
CA GLY A 30 -11.61 9.09 1.41
C GLY A 30 -10.87 8.11 0.49
N GLN A 31 -11.21 6.83 0.59
CA GLN A 31 -10.48 5.76 -0.09
C GLN A 31 -10.79 5.72 -1.60
N ILE A 32 -9.73 5.64 -2.41
CA ILE A 32 -9.82 5.43 -3.86
C ILE A 32 -9.21 4.07 -4.17
N ARG A 33 -9.94 3.24 -4.92
CA ARG A 33 -9.49 1.92 -5.40
C ARG A 33 -9.44 1.96 -6.92
N LEU A 34 -8.27 1.74 -7.48
CA LEU A 34 -8.05 1.61 -8.91
C LEU A 34 -7.68 0.17 -9.19
N VAL A 35 -8.41 -0.54 -10.04
CA VAL A 35 -8.14 -1.96 -10.30
C VAL A 35 -8.35 -2.28 -11.77
N ASN A 36 -7.39 -2.98 -12.36
CA ASN A 36 -7.59 -3.71 -13.61
C ASN A 36 -8.01 -5.14 -13.28
N HIS A 37 -9.06 -5.64 -13.94
CA HIS A 37 -9.55 -7.00 -13.80
C HIS A 37 -10.49 -7.31 -14.97
N ARG A 38 -10.36 -8.49 -15.59
CA ARG A 38 -11.17 -8.89 -16.75
C ARG A 38 -12.69 -8.84 -16.48
N ASP A 39 -13.11 -9.11 -15.25
CA ASP A 39 -14.52 -9.20 -14.85
C ASP A 39 -15.05 -7.92 -14.17
N HIS A 40 -14.20 -6.91 -13.90
CA HIS A 40 -14.58 -5.68 -13.18
C HIS A 40 -14.34 -4.38 -13.95
N LEU A 41 -14.37 -4.45 -15.29
CA LEU A 41 -14.20 -3.28 -16.16
C LEU A 41 -15.31 -2.24 -16.02
N VAL A 42 -16.53 -2.66 -15.65
CA VAL A 42 -17.73 -1.81 -15.67
C VAL A 42 -18.09 -1.23 -14.30
N ASP A 43 -17.59 -1.82 -13.21
CA ASP A 43 -17.95 -1.48 -11.84
C ASP A 43 -16.77 -0.97 -11.00
N ARG A 44 -15.53 -1.05 -11.50
CA ARG A 44 -14.34 -0.52 -10.83
C ARG A 44 -13.62 0.51 -11.70
N PRO A 45 -13.15 1.63 -11.12
CA PRO A 45 -12.24 2.53 -11.83
C PRO A 45 -10.93 1.79 -12.17
N MET A 46 -10.50 1.88 -13.42
CA MET A 46 -9.30 1.19 -13.89
C MET A 46 -8.01 1.70 -13.26
N ALA A 47 -7.03 0.80 -13.09
CA ALA A 47 -5.65 1.13 -12.75
C ALA A 47 -4.89 1.58 -14.01
N THR A 48 -4.92 2.88 -14.27
CA THR A 48 -4.14 3.54 -15.34
C THR A 48 -3.30 4.67 -14.77
N ARG A 49 -2.22 5.05 -15.47
CA ARG A 49 -1.42 6.24 -15.12
C ARG A 49 -2.30 7.49 -14.94
N GLU A 50 -3.24 7.68 -15.85
CA GLU A 50 -4.16 8.84 -15.84
C GLU A 50 -5.12 8.81 -14.65
N ASN A 51 -5.71 7.65 -14.32
CA ASN A 51 -6.58 7.54 -13.14
C ASN A 51 -5.80 7.71 -11.84
N LEU A 52 -4.56 7.23 -11.77
CA LEU A 52 -3.67 7.45 -10.63
C LEU A 52 -3.36 8.94 -10.46
N ARG A 53 -3.04 9.64 -11.55
CA ARG A 53 -2.83 11.11 -11.54
C ARG A 53 -4.07 11.87 -11.07
N ARG A 54 -5.27 11.48 -11.55
CA ARG A 54 -6.54 12.08 -11.09
C ARG A 54 -6.83 11.80 -9.62
N ALA A 55 -6.53 10.59 -9.15
CA ALA A 55 -6.65 10.24 -7.74
C ALA A 55 -5.70 11.10 -6.88
N ALA A 56 -4.44 11.26 -7.30
CA ALA A 56 -3.47 12.10 -6.61
C ALA A 56 -3.91 13.57 -6.55
N LEU A 57 -4.43 14.13 -7.65
CA LEU A 57 -5.00 15.48 -7.69
C LEU A 57 -6.20 15.63 -6.75
N THR A 58 -7.10 14.63 -6.75
CA THR A 58 -8.29 14.63 -5.89
C THR A 58 -7.89 14.59 -4.42
N LEU A 59 -6.96 13.71 -4.05
CA LEU A 59 -6.43 13.61 -2.69
C LEU A 59 -5.72 14.90 -2.28
N ALA A 60 -4.93 15.52 -3.16
CA ALA A 60 -4.24 16.78 -2.86
C ALA A 60 -5.23 17.92 -2.50
N GLY A 61 -6.35 18.01 -3.23
CA GLY A 61 -7.39 19.02 -3.00
C GLY A 61 -8.34 18.71 -1.84
N ARG A 62 -8.39 17.46 -1.36
CA ARG A 62 -9.30 17.00 -0.30
C ARG A 62 -8.61 16.68 1.02
N SER A 63 -7.27 16.73 1.07
CA SER A 63 -6.47 16.53 2.28
C SER A 63 -5.87 17.84 2.78
N GLY A 64 -5.64 17.93 4.08
CA GLY A 64 -4.90 18.98 4.78
C GLY A 64 -3.50 18.55 5.23
N PRO A 65 -2.68 19.45 5.81
CA PRO A 65 -1.37 19.10 6.38
C PRO A 65 -1.42 18.09 7.54
N GLU A 66 -2.55 17.98 8.21
CA GLU A 66 -2.86 17.05 9.29
C GLU A 66 -3.19 15.63 8.81
N ASP A 67 -3.39 15.45 7.50
CA ASP A 67 -3.69 14.16 6.91
C ASP A 67 -2.41 13.45 6.46
N LEU A 68 -2.44 12.12 6.57
CA LEU A 68 -1.42 11.24 6.02
C LEU A 68 -2.03 10.42 4.89
N ILE A 69 -1.39 10.43 3.72
CA ILE A 69 -1.87 9.69 2.55
C ILE A 69 -1.23 8.29 2.51
N PHE A 70 -2.05 7.25 2.46
CA PHE A 70 -1.57 5.87 2.30
C PHE A 70 -1.82 5.38 0.87
N ILE A 71 -0.75 5.01 0.16
CA ILE A 71 -0.77 4.52 -1.22
C ILE A 71 -0.24 3.09 -1.20
N TYR A 72 -1.08 2.15 -1.62
CA TYR A 72 -0.68 0.78 -1.84
C TYR A 72 -0.80 0.43 -3.31
N LEU A 73 0.28 -0.07 -3.89
CA LEU A 73 0.37 -0.53 -5.27
C LEU A 73 0.73 -2.01 -5.27
N THR A 74 -0.07 -2.84 -5.95
CA THR A 74 0.19 -4.28 -6.11
C THR A 74 -0.01 -4.69 -7.56
N SER A 75 1.02 -5.30 -8.15
CA SER A 75 1.02 -5.79 -9.53
C SER A 75 2.28 -6.62 -9.80
N HIS A 76 2.49 -7.07 -11.02
CA HIS A 76 3.83 -7.47 -11.47
C HIS A 76 4.77 -6.28 -11.59
N GLY A 77 6.08 -6.58 -11.68
CA GLY A 77 7.10 -5.59 -11.97
C GLY A 77 8.10 -6.10 -13.00
N THR A 78 8.68 -5.17 -13.76
CA THR A 78 9.69 -5.45 -14.78
C THR A 78 11.11 -5.20 -14.24
N SER A 79 12.12 -5.78 -14.87
CA SER A 79 13.53 -5.55 -14.51
C SER A 79 13.95 -4.08 -14.68
N GLU A 80 13.21 -3.34 -15.48
CA GLU A 80 13.36 -1.91 -15.76
C GLU A 80 12.68 -1.03 -14.70
N HIS A 81 12.20 -1.64 -13.62
CA HIS A 81 11.54 -0.98 -12.49
C HIS A 81 10.21 -0.30 -12.87
N GLU A 82 9.41 -0.99 -13.67
CA GLU A 82 8.06 -0.57 -14.03
C GLU A 82 7.04 -1.44 -13.30
N LEU A 83 5.95 -0.83 -12.84
CA LEU A 83 4.80 -1.52 -12.28
C LEU A 83 3.84 -1.85 -13.43
N VAL A 84 3.56 -3.13 -13.65
CA VAL A 84 2.73 -3.55 -14.78
C VAL A 84 1.30 -3.04 -14.60
N LEU A 85 0.76 -2.39 -15.63
CA LEU A 85 -0.63 -1.94 -15.70
C LEU A 85 -1.29 -2.65 -16.88
N ASP A 86 -1.76 -3.88 -16.67
CA ASP A 86 -2.31 -4.71 -17.73
C ASP A 86 -3.83 -4.85 -17.59
N GLN A 87 -4.54 -4.72 -18.71
CA GLN A 87 -5.96 -5.01 -18.79
C GLN A 87 -6.24 -5.80 -20.06
N PRO A 88 -6.80 -7.03 -19.96
CA PRO A 88 -7.07 -7.84 -21.14
C PRO A 88 -7.87 -7.09 -22.21
N ARG A 89 -7.36 -7.14 -23.46
CA ARG A 89 -7.91 -6.48 -24.66
C ARG A 89 -7.75 -4.95 -24.70
N MET A 90 -6.86 -4.39 -23.89
CA MET A 90 -6.50 -2.96 -23.92
C MET A 90 -4.99 -2.80 -23.93
N GLU A 91 -4.50 -1.81 -24.67
CA GLU A 91 -3.11 -1.39 -24.61
C GLU A 91 -2.97 -0.27 -23.57
N LEU A 92 -2.27 -0.59 -22.49
CA LEU A 92 -1.96 0.34 -21.42
C LEU A 92 -0.44 0.44 -21.30
N SER A 93 0.04 1.62 -20.90
CA SER A 93 1.46 1.79 -20.58
C SER A 93 1.69 1.44 -19.11
N ASP A 94 2.66 0.57 -18.84
CA ASP A 94 3.15 0.22 -17.49
C ASP A 94 3.62 1.47 -16.74
N LEU A 95 3.93 1.41 -15.45
CA LEU A 95 4.25 2.61 -14.67
C LEU A 95 5.71 2.60 -14.19
N PRO A 96 6.62 3.26 -14.93
CA PRO A 96 8.00 3.50 -14.51
C PRO A 96 8.12 4.28 -13.20
N ALA A 97 9.27 4.17 -12.54
CA ALA A 97 9.54 4.85 -11.28
C ALA A 97 9.49 6.38 -11.34
N ASP A 98 10.03 6.98 -12.40
CA ASP A 98 10.01 8.43 -12.63
C ASP A 98 8.60 8.94 -12.96
N GLU A 99 7.85 8.18 -13.76
CA GLU A 99 6.45 8.45 -14.04
C GLU A 99 5.59 8.34 -12.77
N LEU A 100 5.85 7.35 -11.89
CA LEU A 100 5.18 7.26 -10.59
C LEU A 100 5.46 8.51 -9.73
N ALA A 101 6.69 9.01 -9.72
CA ALA A 101 7.02 10.26 -9.03
C ALA A 101 6.25 11.45 -9.64
N ALA A 102 6.15 11.52 -10.98
CA ALA A 102 5.44 12.58 -11.68
C ALA A 102 3.93 12.57 -11.40
N VAL A 103 3.26 11.41 -11.45
CA VAL A 103 1.83 11.31 -11.17
C VAL A 103 1.50 11.63 -9.70
N LEU A 104 2.44 11.39 -8.77
CA LEU A 104 2.30 11.71 -7.35
C LEU A 104 2.78 13.12 -6.97
N ALA A 105 3.33 13.90 -7.90
CA ALA A 105 3.79 15.26 -7.67
C ALA A 105 2.75 16.21 -7.03
N PRO A 106 1.42 16.10 -7.31
CA PRO A 106 0.41 16.89 -6.59
C PRO A 106 0.42 16.69 -5.07
N LEU A 107 0.90 15.54 -4.59
CA LEU A 107 0.99 15.20 -3.18
C LEU A 107 2.34 15.55 -2.55
N LYS A 108 3.26 16.25 -3.24
CA LYS A 108 4.63 16.52 -2.75
C LYS A 108 4.72 17.21 -1.38
N ASN A 109 3.67 17.93 -0.98
CA ASN A 109 3.59 18.66 0.29
C ASN A 109 2.81 17.90 1.38
N ARG A 110 2.41 16.65 1.13
CA ARG A 110 1.73 15.77 2.09
C ARG A 110 2.71 14.73 2.62
N ASP A 111 2.58 14.38 3.89
CA ASP A 111 3.22 13.19 4.41
C ASP A 111 2.47 11.97 3.87
N LYS A 112 3.22 11.00 3.35
CA LYS A 112 2.64 9.83 2.70
C LYS A 112 3.44 8.56 2.96
N ILE A 113 2.72 7.45 2.94
CA ILE A 113 3.27 6.10 2.99
C ILE A 113 2.97 5.46 1.64
N ILE A 114 4.00 5.00 0.94
CA ILE A 114 3.88 4.27 -0.32
C ILE A 114 4.39 2.86 -0.09
N VAL A 115 3.54 1.87 -0.33
CA VAL A 115 3.91 0.46 -0.28
C VAL A 115 3.75 -0.12 -1.68
N ILE A 116 4.82 -0.70 -2.22
CA ILE A 116 4.89 -1.24 -3.59
C ILE A 116 5.15 -2.74 -3.52
N SER A 117 4.13 -3.54 -3.79
CA SER A 117 4.20 -4.99 -3.87
C SER A 117 4.35 -5.43 -5.33
N SER A 118 5.59 -5.52 -5.80
CA SER A 118 5.95 -6.01 -7.14
C SER A 118 7.38 -6.52 -7.19
N CYS A 119 7.72 -7.29 -8.23
CA CYS A 119 9.11 -7.62 -8.57
C CYS A 119 9.92 -6.33 -8.80
N TYR A 120 11.21 -6.36 -8.46
CA TYR A 120 12.15 -5.26 -8.67
C TYR A 120 11.75 -3.93 -8.02
N SER A 121 10.83 -3.97 -7.03
CA SER A 121 10.17 -2.78 -6.47
C SER A 121 11.12 -1.85 -5.72
N GLY A 122 12.27 -2.35 -5.24
CA GLY A 122 13.34 -1.53 -4.68
C GLY A 122 13.84 -0.44 -5.64
N GLY A 123 13.69 -0.63 -6.96
CA GLY A 123 14.05 0.33 -7.99
C GLY A 123 13.23 1.63 -7.97
N PHE A 124 12.06 1.64 -7.31
CA PHE A 124 11.24 2.85 -7.15
C PHE A 124 11.77 3.79 -6.05
N ILE A 125 12.55 3.29 -5.09
CA ILE A 125 12.97 4.08 -3.93
C ILE A 125 13.75 5.34 -4.33
N PRO A 126 14.76 5.29 -5.23
CA PRO A 126 15.53 6.49 -5.59
C PRO A 126 14.70 7.63 -6.17
N ALA A 127 13.65 7.32 -6.96
CA ALA A 127 12.80 8.33 -7.60
C ALA A 127 11.76 8.94 -6.65
N LEU A 128 11.35 8.19 -5.62
CA LEU A 128 10.26 8.59 -4.71
C LEU A 128 10.76 9.12 -3.37
N LYS A 129 12.00 8.81 -2.96
CA LYS A 129 12.47 9.13 -1.61
C LYS A 129 12.55 10.63 -1.38
N ASP A 130 11.90 11.08 -0.32
CA ASP A 130 12.06 12.41 0.26
C ASP A 130 11.76 12.34 1.77
N GLU A 131 11.84 13.48 2.46
CA GLU A 131 11.56 13.57 3.91
C GLU A 131 10.07 13.39 4.26
N ARG A 132 9.16 13.45 3.28
CA ARG A 132 7.70 13.34 3.46
C ARG A 132 7.12 12.04 2.91
N THR A 133 7.96 11.12 2.46
CA THR A 133 7.54 9.88 1.82
C THR A 133 8.22 8.71 2.50
N LEU A 134 7.45 7.91 3.25
CA LEU A 134 7.88 6.59 3.68
C LEU A 134 7.60 5.61 2.56
N ILE A 135 8.57 4.74 2.24
CA ILE A 135 8.47 3.77 1.16
C ILE A 135 8.77 2.38 1.69
N MET A 136 7.93 1.40 1.38
CA MET A 136 8.21 -0.02 1.60
C MET A 136 8.07 -0.79 0.28
N THR A 137 9.00 -1.68 -0.01
CA THR A 137 9.03 -2.45 -1.25
C THR A 137 9.09 -3.94 -0.95
N ALA A 138 8.40 -4.75 -1.75
CA ALA A 138 8.37 -6.20 -1.60
C ALA A 138 9.71 -6.88 -1.96
N SER A 139 10.58 -6.21 -2.69
CA SER A 139 11.86 -6.76 -3.14
C SER A 139 12.94 -5.68 -3.26
N ARG A 140 14.20 -6.12 -3.32
CA ARG A 140 15.34 -5.34 -3.76
C ARG A 140 15.24 -5.04 -5.26
N ALA A 141 15.93 -4.00 -5.72
CA ALA A 141 15.84 -3.51 -7.11
C ALA A 141 16.20 -4.56 -8.18
N ASP A 142 17.02 -5.56 -7.87
CA ASP A 142 17.49 -6.64 -8.76
C ASP A 142 16.90 -8.01 -8.38
N ARG A 143 15.85 -8.05 -7.55
CA ARG A 143 15.21 -9.27 -7.06
C ARG A 143 13.74 -9.33 -7.46
N VAL A 144 13.23 -10.55 -7.68
CA VAL A 144 11.79 -10.79 -7.84
C VAL A 144 11.11 -10.89 -6.47
N SER A 145 9.78 -10.76 -6.44
CA SER A 145 8.93 -11.08 -5.28
C SER A 145 7.91 -12.17 -5.66
N PHE A 146 7.28 -12.80 -4.66
CA PHE A 146 6.52 -14.04 -4.84
C PHE A 146 5.07 -13.96 -4.34
N GLY A 147 4.28 -14.96 -4.72
CA GLY A 147 2.88 -15.13 -4.29
C GLY A 147 1.83 -14.56 -5.23
N CYS A 148 2.18 -14.25 -6.49
CA CYS A 148 1.26 -13.65 -7.46
C CYS A 148 0.39 -14.68 -8.22
N SER A 149 0.11 -15.87 -7.67
CA SER A 149 -0.70 -16.88 -8.38
C SER A 149 -2.19 -16.51 -8.37
N GLU A 150 -2.96 -17.06 -9.32
CA GLU A 150 -4.39 -16.77 -9.45
C GLU A 150 -5.20 -17.28 -8.25
N GLU A 151 -4.76 -18.37 -7.63
CA GLU A 151 -5.40 -18.98 -6.47
C GLU A 151 -5.00 -18.29 -5.15
N ALA A 152 -3.93 -17.49 -5.17
CA ALA A 152 -3.43 -16.83 -3.98
C ALA A 152 -4.36 -15.69 -3.56
N ASN A 153 -4.73 -15.64 -2.28
CA ASN A 153 -5.45 -14.49 -1.74
C ASN A 153 -4.54 -13.25 -1.60
N PHE A 154 -3.23 -13.48 -1.50
CA PHE A 154 -2.21 -12.47 -1.25
C PHE A 154 -0.85 -12.85 -1.83
N THR A 155 -0.09 -11.83 -2.20
CA THR A 155 1.37 -11.89 -2.36
C THR A 155 2.06 -12.16 -1.02
N TYR A 156 3.28 -12.70 -1.05
CA TYR A 156 3.99 -13.06 0.19
C TYR A 156 4.23 -11.84 1.07
N PHE A 157 4.65 -10.73 0.46
CA PHE A 157 4.88 -9.48 1.16
C PHE A 157 3.58 -8.81 1.62
N GLY A 158 2.53 -8.82 0.79
CA GLY A 158 1.22 -8.27 1.15
C GLY A 158 0.60 -8.97 2.35
N ASP A 159 0.65 -10.31 2.38
CA ASP A 159 0.20 -11.13 3.50
C ASP A 159 1.00 -10.82 4.78
N ALA A 160 2.34 -10.87 4.69
CA ALA A 160 3.23 -10.66 5.81
C ALA A 160 3.07 -9.26 6.43
N LEU A 161 2.92 -8.22 5.61
CA LEU A 161 2.78 -6.85 6.10
C LEU A 161 1.37 -6.56 6.61
N PHE A 162 0.33 -6.83 5.82
CA PHE A 162 -1.03 -6.35 6.13
C PHE A 162 -1.87 -7.36 6.90
N ALA A 163 -1.79 -8.64 6.57
CA ALA A 163 -2.58 -9.68 7.24
C ALA A 163 -1.93 -10.15 8.55
N GLN A 164 -0.60 -10.04 8.67
CA GLN A 164 0.13 -10.48 9.85
C GLN A 164 0.71 -9.32 10.68
N ALA A 165 1.72 -8.61 10.18
CA ALA A 165 2.52 -7.70 10.99
C ALA A 165 1.74 -6.48 11.49
N LEU A 166 1.00 -5.80 10.60
CA LEU A 166 0.18 -4.63 10.98
C LEU A 166 -1.02 -5.00 11.86
N ASN A 167 -1.38 -6.28 11.97
CA ASN A 167 -2.36 -6.72 12.95
C ASN A 167 -1.76 -6.87 14.37
N GLN A 168 -0.45 -7.08 14.47
CA GLN A 168 0.29 -7.26 15.73
C GLN A 168 0.82 -5.94 16.29
N THR A 169 1.15 -4.98 15.44
CA THR A 169 1.72 -3.69 15.86
C THR A 169 1.25 -2.55 14.96
N ASP A 170 1.16 -1.37 15.55
CA ASP A 170 0.90 -0.13 14.83
C ASP A 170 2.20 0.64 14.52
N ASP A 171 3.37 0.12 14.91
CA ASP A 171 4.67 0.69 14.56
C ASP A 171 5.09 0.20 13.17
N LEU A 172 5.26 1.12 12.22
CA LEU A 172 5.52 0.78 10.81
C LEU A 172 6.89 0.14 10.59
N GLU A 173 7.93 0.56 11.32
CA GLU A 173 9.27 -0.02 11.18
C GLU A 173 9.30 -1.43 11.78
N GLN A 174 8.66 -1.61 12.93
CA GLN A 174 8.52 -2.92 13.55
C GLN A 174 7.64 -3.85 12.70
N ALA A 175 6.53 -3.35 12.14
CA ALA A 175 5.68 -4.12 11.24
C ALA A 175 6.47 -4.57 10.00
N PHE A 176 7.24 -3.67 9.39
CA PHE A 176 8.09 -4.01 8.26
C PHE A 176 9.17 -5.05 8.63
N LYS A 177 9.81 -4.92 9.80
CA LYS A 177 10.80 -5.89 10.28
C LYS A 177 10.19 -7.29 10.46
N LEU A 178 9.00 -7.38 11.04
CA LEU A 178 8.26 -8.63 11.16
C LEU A 178 7.93 -9.20 9.78
N ALA A 179 7.37 -8.38 8.89
CA ALA A 179 7.01 -8.79 7.54
C ALA A 179 8.22 -9.31 6.76
N ARG A 180 9.36 -8.62 6.82
CA ARG A 180 10.62 -9.04 6.19
C ARG A 180 11.10 -10.41 6.70
N ALA A 181 10.99 -10.66 8.00
CA ALA A 181 11.36 -11.95 8.57
C ALA A 181 10.42 -13.08 8.10
N THR A 182 9.11 -12.85 8.12
CA THR A 182 8.10 -13.80 7.64
C THR A 182 8.27 -14.11 6.16
N VAL A 183 8.55 -13.10 5.33
CA VAL A 183 8.82 -13.29 3.90
C VAL A 183 10.06 -14.17 3.70
N ALA A 184 11.16 -13.87 4.38
CA ALA A 184 12.40 -14.64 4.26
C ALA A 184 12.24 -16.11 4.70
N GLU A 185 11.50 -16.36 5.79
CA GLU A 185 11.19 -17.71 6.25
C GLU A 185 10.38 -18.50 5.22
N ARG A 186 9.34 -17.87 4.65
CA ARG A 186 8.48 -18.49 3.65
C ARG A 186 9.21 -18.76 2.34
N GLU A 187 9.99 -17.80 1.86
CA GLU A 187 10.82 -17.95 0.66
C GLU A 187 11.86 -19.07 0.82
N LEU A 188 12.49 -19.18 2.00
CA LEU A 188 13.42 -20.26 2.30
C LEU A 188 12.72 -21.63 2.30
N ALA A 189 11.53 -21.72 2.89
CA ALA A 189 10.75 -22.96 2.90
C ALA A 189 10.37 -23.42 1.48
N ASP A 190 10.08 -22.47 0.60
CA ASP A 190 9.75 -22.73 -0.81
C ASP A 190 10.99 -22.84 -1.72
N SER A 191 12.21 -22.78 -1.16
CA SER A 191 13.47 -22.82 -1.88
C SER A 191 13.65 -21.70 -2.91
N PHE A 192 13.08 -20.52 -2.65
CA PHE A 192 13.26 -19.33 -3.45
C PHE A 192 14.49 -18.52 -3.03
N GLU A 193 15.06 -17.80 -3.98
CA GLU A 193 16.05 -16.77 -3.67
C GLU A 193 15.36 -15.59 -2.98
N ALA A 194 15.94 -15.13 -1.87
CA ALA A 194 15.32 -14.12 -1.03
C ALA A 194 15.05 -12.80 -1.79
N SER A 195 13.82 -12.30 -1.71
CA SER A 195 13.42 -11.04 -2.35
C SER A 195 14.04 -9.82 -1.69
N GLU A 196 14.42 -9.92 -0.41
CA GLU A 196 14.99 -8.86 0.41
C GLU A 196 14.16 -7.55 0.41
N PRO A 197 12.94 -7.55 0.98
CA PRO A 197 12.13 -6.34 1.12
C PRO A 197 12.92 -5.15 1.67
N GLN A 198 12.68 -3.94 1.14
CA GLN A 198 13.39 -2.71 1.55
C GLN A 198 12.45 -1.64 2.12
N ILE A 199 13.01 -0.75 2.96
CA ILE A 199 12.28 0.36 3.57
C ILE A 199 13.12 1.64 3.55
N TRP A 200 12.47 2.76 3.20
CA TRP A 200 12.92 4.12 3.44
C TRP A 200 11.92 4.80 4.39
N ALA A 201 12.35 5.11 5.62
CA ALA A 201 11.45 5.59 6.68
C ALA A 201 11.94 6.91 7.30
N PRO A 202 11.62 8.07 6.70
CA PRO A 202 12.00 9.36 7.26
C PRO A 202 11.24 9.63 8.57
N LYS A 203 11.93 10.26 9.54
CA LYS A 203 11.38 10.53 10.88
C LYS A 203 10.11 11.37 10.86
N THR A 204 9.97 12.27 9.89
CA THR A 204 8.81 13.14 9.72
C THR A 204 7.53 12.31 9.57
N VAL A 205 7.51 11.38 8.61
CA VAL A 205 6.34 10.54 8.33
C VAL A 205 6.06 9.57 9.48
N LEU A 206 7.09 8.96 10.06
CA LEU A 206 6.95 8.07 11.21
C LEU A 206 6.31 8.80 12.42
N SER A 207 6.76 10.02 12.69
CA SER A 207 6.23 10.83 13.80
C SER A 207 4.78 11.22 13.57
N HIS A 208 4.43 11.60 12.33
CA HIS A 208 3.06 11.91 11.96
C HIS A 208 2.15 10.67 12.10
N TRP A 209 2.58 9.51 11.59
CA TRP A 209 1.85 8.26 11.77
C TRP A 209 1.61 7.94 13.25
N GLN A 210 2.64 7.99 14.09
CA GLN A 210 2.52 7.74 15.54
C GLN A 210 1.57 8.74 16.22
N LEU A 211 1.54 10.00 15.79
CA LEU A 211 0.60 10.99 16.28
C LEU A 211 -0.84 10.59 15.96
N LEU A 212 -1.12 10.17 14.72
CA LEU A 212 -2.45 9.69 14.31
C LEU A 212 -2.88 8.47 15.15
N ARG A 213 -1.98 7.50 15.38
CA ARG A 213 -2.26 6.33 16.23
C ARG A 213 -2.65 6.74 17.65
N LYS A 214 -1.89 7.65 18.27
CA LYS A 214 -2.18 8.17 19.62
C LYS A 214 -3.54 8.89 19.67
N GLN A 215 -3.88 9.67 18.65
CA GLN A 215 -5.18 10.35 18.57
C GLN A 215 -6.35 9.35 18.46
N GLN A 216 -6.19 8.30 17.65
CA GLN A 216 -7.24 7.29 17.48
C GLN A 216 -7.48 6.50 18.77
N ALA A 217 -6.42 6.08 19.46
CA ALA A 217 -6.53 5.41 20.76
C ALA A 217 -7.24 6.28 21.81
N ARG A 218 -6.93 7.58 21.84
CA ARG A 218 -7.62 8.54 22.72
C ARG A 218 -9.11 8.66 22.42
N LYS A 219 -9.49 8.77 21.14
CA LYS A 219 -10.89 8.83 20.71
C LYS A 219 -11.66 7.56 21.11
N ALA A 220 -11.06 6.38 20.92
CA ALA A 220 -11.67 5.11 21.30
C ALA A 220 -11.93 5.00 22.82
N LEU A 221 -10.95 5.42 23.65
CA LEU A 221 -11.12 5.44 25.10
C LEU A 221 -12.23 6.41 25.54
N GLN A 222 -12.32 7.57 24.91
CA GLN A 222 -13.37 8.56 25.19
C GLN A 222 -14.77 8.03 24.82
N SER A 223 -14.93 7.38 23.66
CA SER A 223 -16.22 6.80 23.26
C SER A 223 -16.69 5.69 24.20
N VAL A 224 -15.78 4.83 24.68
CA VAL A 224 -16.11 3.79 25.67
C VAL A 224 -16.56 4.42 26.99
N PHE A 225 -15.88 5.48 27.45
CA PHE A 225 -16.25 6.17 28.67
C PHE A 225 -17.64 6.80 28.61
N ILE A 226 -17.97 7.47 27.50
CA ILE A 226 -19.30 8.07 27.28
C ILE A 226 -20.38 6.98 27.26
N SER A 227 -20.20 5.92 26.46
CA SER A 227 -21.15 4.81 26.39
C SER A 227 -21.39 4.14 27.75
N SER A 228 -20.36 4.04 28.60
CA SER A 228 -20.46 3.49 29.95
C SER A 228 -21.22 4.39 30.95
N LYS A 229 -21.23 5.70 30.73
CA LYS A 229 -22.01 6.65 31.54
C LYS A 229 -23.48 6.59 31.15
N ASP A 230 -23.78 6.55 29.86
CA ASP A 230 -25.15 6.46 29.34
C ASP A 230 -25.81 5.13 29.75
N ALA A 231 -25.06 4.03 29.75
CA ALA A 231 -25.55 2.73 30.22
C ALA A 231 -25.80 2.64 31.74
N LYS A 232 -25.21 3.53 32.55
CA LYS A 232 -25.41 3.61 34.01
C LYS A 232 -26.48 4.61 34.44
N SER A 233 -26.99 5.40 33.50
CA SER A 233 -28.01 6.43 33.75
C SER A 233 -29.42 6.03 33.27
N ASN A 234 -29.56 4.81 32.72
CA ASN A 234 -30.82 4.10 32.48
C ASN A 234 -30.97 2.94 33.47
#